data_AF-W4UM28-F1
#
_entry.id   AF-W4UM28-F1
#
_cell.length_a   1.000
_cell.length_b   1.000
_cell.length_c   1.000
_cell.angle_alpha   90.00
_cell.angle_beta   90.00
_cell.angle_gamma   90.00
#
_symmetry.space_group_name_H-M   'P 1'
#
loop_
_entity.id
_entity.type
_entity.pdbx_description
1 polymer ?
#
loop_
_entity_poly.entity_id
_entity_poly.type
_entity_poly.pdbx_seq_one_letter_code
_entity_poly.pdbx_strand_id
1 'polypeptide(L)' 'MEKGNRRVLVGMSGGIDSTATCLMLREQGYEIVGVTMRVWGNEPQDARELAANGD' A
#
# COMPACT_ATOMS: atom_id res chain seq x y z
N MET A 1 14.60 18.88 15.25
CA MET A 1 13.85 18.67 14.00
C MET A 1 12.92 17.50 14.25
N GLU A 2 11.61 17.71 14.27
CA GLU A 2 10.68 16.58 14.29
C GLU A 2 10.96 15.74 13.05
N LYS A 3 11.43 14.50 13.23
CA LYS A 3 11.47 13.53 12.14
C LYS A 3 10.01 13.23 11.81
N GLY A 4 9.40 14.01 10.92
CA GLY A 4 8.14 13.62 10.31
C GLY A 4 8.36 12.21 9.77
N ASN A 5 7.67 11.23 10.36
CA ASN A 5 7.80 9.83 9.98
C ASN A 5 7.63 9.75 8.47
N ARG A 6 8.72 9.46 7.75
CA ARG A 6 8.70 9.42 6.30
C ARG A 6 7.87 8.21 5.92
N ARG A 7 6.64 8.48 5.46
CA ARG A 7 5.66 7.46 5.09
C ARG A 7 5.87 7.09 3.63
N VAL A 8 5.93 5.79 3.34
CA VAL A 8 6.16 5.26 1.98
C VAL A 8 5.02 4.33 1.62
N LEU A 9 4.39 4.57 0.47
CA LEU A 9 3.48 3.62 -0.15
C LEU A 9 4.28 2.59 -0.95
N VAL A 10 3.98 1.31 -0.73
CA VAL A 10 4.61 0.19 -1.46
C VAL A 10 3.52 -0.59 -2.20
N GLY A 11 3.71 -0.78 -3.50
CA GLY A 11 2.90 -1.69 -4.30
C GLY A 11 3.14 -3.14 -3.88
N MET A 12 2.13 -3.78 -3.31
CA MET A 12 2.16 -5.15 -2.83
C MET A 12 1.60 -6.09 -3.89
N SER A 13 2.48 -6.74 -4.66
CA SER A 13 2.11 -7.73 -5.67
C SER A 13 1.73 -9.09 -5.08
N GLY A 14 2.04 -9.32 -3.81
CA GLY A 14 1.94 -10.63 -3.14
C GLY A 14 3.17 -11.52 -3.36
N GLY A 15 4.16 -11.06 -4.13
CA GLY A 15 5.43 -11.75 -4.35
C GLY A 15 6.51 -11.41 -3.31
N ILE A 16 7.59 -12.18 -3.33
CA ILE A 16 8.72 -12.04 -2.41
C ILE A 16 9.44 -10.70 -2.56
N ASP A 17 9.54 -10.15 -3.77
CA ASP A 17 10.26 -8.88 -4.02
C ASP A 17 9.61 -7.69 -3.30
N SER A 18 8.28 -7.59 -3.36
CA SER A 18 7.53 -6.55 -2.65
C SER A 18 7.63 -6.70 -1.13
N THR A 19 7.75 -7.94 -0.65
CA THR A 19 7.93 -8.25 0.78
C THR A 19 9.34 -7.86 1.25
N ALA A 20 10.37 -8.22 0.49
CA ALA A 20 11.76 -7.84 0.76
C ALA A 20 11.94 -6.32 0.74
N THR A 21 11.31 -5.63 -0.21
CA THR A 21 11.29 -4.16 -0.29
C THR A 21 10.71 -3.53 0.98
N CYS A 22 9.57 -4.03 1.46
CA CYS A 22 8.96 -3.55 2.71
C CYS A 22 9.88 -3.75 3.92
N LEU A 23 10.56 -4.90 4.01
CA LEU A 23 11.46 -5.21 5.11
C LEU A 23 12.64 -4.22 5.14
N MET A 24 13.29 -4.02 4.00
CA MET A 24 14.45 -3.11 3.90
C MET A 24 14.09 -1.66 4.25
N LEU A 25 12.92 -1.17 3.79
CA LEU A 25 12.48 0.19 4.12
C LEU A 25 12.10 0.32 5.60
N ARG A 26 11.47 -0.71 6.19
CA ARG A 26 11.18 -0.72 7.63
C ARG A 26 12.47 -0.66 8.46
N GLU A 27 13.49 -1.44 8.10
CA GLU A 27 14.80 -1.43 8.77
C GLU A 27 15.50 -0.06 8.68
N GLN A 28 15.24 0.71 7.62
CA GLN A 28 15.72 2.09 7.46
C GLN A 28 14.87 3.13 8.24
N GLY A 29 13.82 2.70 8.93
CA GLY A 29 12.98 3.55 9.78
C GLY A 29 11.84 4.26 9.05
N TYR A 30 11.44 3.77 7.87
CA TYR A 30 10.25 4.27 7.18
C TYR A 30 8.97 3.64 7.74
N GLU A 31 7.90 4.42 7.76
CA GLU A 31 6.56 3.90 7.99
C GLU A 31 5.96 3.45 6.65
N ILE A 32 5.57 2.18 6.55
CA ILE A 32 5.15 1.57 5.29
C ILE A 32 3.63 1.40 5.24
N VAL A 33 3.03 1.81 4.12
CA VAL A 33 1.65 1.50 3.76
C VAL A 33 1.66 0.63 2.51
N GLY A 34 1.25 -0.62 2.65
CA GLY A 34 1.14 -1.55 1.52
C GLY A 34 -0.16 -1.34 0.74
N VAL A 35 -0.07 -1.31 -0.59
CA VAL A 35 -1.23 -1.19 -1.48
C VAL A 35 -1.19 -2.30 -2.53
N THR A 36 -2.24 -3.10 -2.59
CA THR A 36 -2.43 -4.07 -3.68
C THR A 36 -3.39 -3.49 -4.70
N MET A 37 -2.94 -3.42 -5.96
CA MET A 37 -3.76 -2.95 -7.07
C MET A 37 -4.38 -4.13 -7.80
N ARG A 38 -5.70 -4.11 -8.01
CA ARG A 38 -6.38 -5.01 -8.95
C ARG A 38 -6.53 -4.30 -10.29
N VAL A 39 -5.81 -4.78 -11.30
CA VAL A 39 -5.77 -4.18 -12.66
C VAL A 39 -6.52 -5.00 -13.71
N TRP A 40 -6.93 -6.22 -13.38
CA TRP A 40 -7.67 -7.13 -14.26
C TRP A 40 -8.86 -7.73 -13.51
N GLY A 41 -9.94 -8.04 -14.23
CA GLY A 41 -11.20 -8.58 -13.70
C GLY A 41 -12.32 -7.53 -13.62
N ASN A 42 -13.50 -7.95 -13.15
CA ASN A 42 -14.62 -7.04 -12.92
C ASN A 42 -14.26 -6.06 -11.79
N GLU A 43 -14.80 -4.85 -11.86
CA GLU A 43 -14.73 -3.89 -10.74
C GLU A 43 -15.18 -4.60 -9.45
N PRO A 44 -14.38 -4.53 -8.37
CA PRO A 44 -14.83 -5.03 -7.08
C PRO A 44 -16.12 -4.28 -6.70
N GLN A 45 -17.20 -5.01 -6.40
CA GLN A 45 -18.47 -4.40 -5.96
C GLN A 45 -18.23 -3.45 -4.76
N ASP A 46 -17.38 -3.88 -3.84
CA ASP A 46 -16.95 -3.12 -2.67
C ASP A 46 -16.28 -1.78 -3.05
N ALA A 47 -15.53 -1.72 -4.16
CA ALA A 47 -14.88 -0.49 -4.62
C ALA A 47 -15.90 0.55 -5.12
N ARG A 48 -17.00 0.09 -5.73
CA ARG A 48 -18.11 0.96 -6.15
C ARG A 48 -18.87 1.52 -4.96
N GLU A 49 -19.14 0.69 -3.97
CA GLU A 49 -19.86 1.08 -2.75
C GLU A 49 -19.05 2.08 -1.91
N LEU A 50 -17.74 1.89 -1.79
CA LEU A 50 -16.83 2.84 -1.13
C LEU A 50 -16.78 4.20 -1.84
N ALA A 51 -16.76 4.22 -3.18
CA ALA A 51 -16.76 5.46 -3.95
C ALA A 51 -18.12 6.21 -3.88
N ALA A 52 -19.22 5.49 -3.73
CA ALA A 52 -20.56 6.06 -3.67
C ALA A 52 -20.91 6.64 -2.29
N ASN A 53 -20.30 6.12 -1.22
CA ASN A 53 -20.61 6.49 0.17
C ASN A 53 -19.58 7.45 0.78
N GLY A 54 -18.90 8.24 -0.06
CA GLY A 54 -17.70 9.02 0.26
C GLY A 54 -17.66 9.65 1.66
N ASP A 55 -16.59 9.32 2.39
CA ASP A 55 -16.01 10.17 3.44
C ASP A 55 -15.22 11.33 2.81
#